data_AF-A0A9P0G4N5-F1
#
_entry.id   AF-A0A9P0G4N5-F1
#
_cell.length_a   1.000
_cell.length_b   1.000
_cell.length_c   1.000
_cell.angle_alpha   90.00
_cell.angle_beta   90.00
_cell.angle_gamma   90.00
#
_symmetry.space_group_name_H-M   'P 1'
#
loop_
_entity.id
_entity.type
_entity.pdbx_description
1 polymer ?
#
loop_
_entity_poly.entity_id
_entity_poly.type
_entity_poly.pdbx_seq_one_letter_code
_entity_poly.pdbx_strand_id
1 'polypeptide(L)'
;MLSRMARSVGRSWCCSFTTRNMETVEDWDMVRIWWESTEMRLARVFHWGIVIDSFLFHFISINETAGVAQLDPLRNYRDVYSLGPNPRRKKLLAHEEIIALTNRLVGVILPYDRLFCNCRHYTDYVIYGRTFGVTPNFDGSNWRIGKSCPLHRKLERGMNFEDDDFYLLDGHKLKHKINPTPD
;
A
#
# COMPACT_ATOMS: atom_id res chain seq x y z
N MET A 1 32.31 42.37 -0.90
CA MET A 1 31.10 42.96 -1.53
C MET A 1 30.90 42.22 -2.85
N LEU A 2 29.88 41.41 -3.13
CA LEU A 2 28.60 41.12 -2.50
C LEU A 2 28.33 39.61 -2.66
N SER A 3 28.16 38.95 -1.52
CA SER A 3 27.63 37.59 -1.43
C SER A 3 26.10 37.59 -1.60
N ARG A 4 25.57 36.40 -1.88
CA ARG A 4 24.19 35.91 -1.69
C ARG A 4 23.22 36.13 -2.85
N MET A 5 22.93 35.04 -3.55
CA MET A 5 21.59 34.43 -3.55
C MET A 5 21.68 33.03 -4.18
N ALA A 6 22.21 32.07 -3.43
CA ALA A 6 21.96 30.66 -3.68
C ALA A 6 20.55 30.36 -3.15
N ARG A 7 19.55 30.33 -4.05
CA ARG A 7 18.24 29.76 -3.73
C ARG A 7 18.44 28.25 -3.59
N SER A 8 18.16 27.74 -2.39
CA SER A 8 18.05 26.32 -2.11
C SER A 8 16.90 25.75 -2.92
N VAL A 9 17.22 25.20 -4.10
CA VAL A 9 16.32 24.29 -4.79
C VAL A 9 16.32 23.00 -3.97
N GLY A 10 15.22 22.78 -3.26
CA GLY A 10 15.00 21.59 -2.44
C GLY A 10 15.26 20.35 -3.28
N ARG A 11 16.10 19.45 -2.76
CA ARG A 11 16.29 18.11 -3.30
C ARG A 11 14.95 17.37 -3.19
N SER A 12 14.11 17.46 -4.20
CA SER A 12 13.06 16.46 -4.42
C SER A 12 13.81 15.17 -4.74
N TRP A 13 13.77 14.22 -3.82
CA TRP A 13 14.24 12.86 -4.06
C TRP A 13 13.28 12.21 -5.08
N CYS A 14 13.47 12.55 -6.35
CA CYS A 14 13.15 11.65 -7.44
C CYS A 14 14.11 10.48 -7.26
N CYS A 15 13.66 9.41 -6.59
CA CYS A 15 14.30 8.12 -6.73
C CYS A 15 14.36 7.85 -8.24
N SER A 16 15.57 7.73 -8.78
CA SER A 16 15.80 7.27 -10.14
C SER A 16 15.06 5.94 -10.33
N PHE A 17 13.96 5.99 -11.06
CA PHE A 17 13.15 4.82 -11.41
C PHE A 17 13.92 4.05 -12.47
N THR A 18 14.62 2.99 -12.10
CA THR A 18 15.02 1.99 -13.09
C THR A 18 13.80 1.11 -13.33
N THR A 19 13.40 0.97 -14.61
CA THR A 19 12.59 -0.17 -15.03
C THR A 19 13.39 -1.41 -14.67
N ARG A 20 13.06 -2.03 -13.53
CA ARG A 20 13.65 -3.30 -13.15
C ARG A 20 12.92 -4.37 -13.95
N ASN A 21 13.67 -5.20 -14.69
CA ASN A 21 13.11 -6.41 -15.28
C ASN A 21 12.45 -7.23 -14.16
N MET A 22 11.34 -7.90 -14.46
CA MET A 22 10.64 -8.80 -13.51
C MET A 22 11.59 -9.77 -12.81
N GLU A 23 12.71 -10.13 -13.45
CA GLU A 23 13.79 -10.98 -12.94
C GLU A 23 14.50 -10.45 -11.68
N THR A 24 14.30 -9.17 -11.33
CA THR A 24 14.96 -8.50 -10.19
C THR A 24 13.98 -8.00 -9.13
N VAL A 25 12.70 -8.39 -9.27
CA VAL A 25 11.67 -8.13 -8.27
C VAL A 25 11.78 -9.22 -7.22
N GLU A 26 12.14 -8.83 -6.01
CA GLU A 26 12.23 -9.74 -4.88
C GLU A 26 10.86 -9.88 -4.22
N ASP A 27 10.69 -11.00 -3.53
CA ASP A 27 9.56 -11.20 -2.65
C ASP A 27 9.52 -10.07 -1.60
N TRP A 28 8.32 -9.60 -1.26
CA TRP A 28 8.05 -8.45 -0.37
C TRP A 28 8.43 -7.08 -0.90
N ASP A 29 8.85 -6.98 -2.16
CA ASP A 29 9.06 -5.68 -2.74
C ASP A 29 7.76 -4.90 -2.79
N MET A 30 7.79 -3.71 -2.19
CA MET A 30 6.81 -2.70 -2.53
C MET A 30 7.06 -2.33 -3.99
N VAL A 31 6.07 -2.59 -4.82
CA VAL A 31 6.14 -2.28 -6.23
C VAL A 31 5.20 -1.15 -6.57
N ARG A 32 5.62 -0.36 -7.54
CA ARG A 32 4.76 0.58 -8.25
C ARG A 32 4.51 0.01 -9.63
N ILE A 33 3.26 -0.05 -10.05
CA ILE A 33 2.89 -0.59 -11.37
C ILE A 33 2.14 0.48 -12.17
N TRP A 34 2.21 0.38 -13.49
CA TRP A 34 1.25 1.07 -14.35
C TRP A 34 -0.06 0.27 -14.41
N TRP A 35 -1.15 0.91 -14.02
CA TRP A 35 -2.49 0.33 -14.11
C TRP A 35 -3.31 1.07 -15.17
N GLU A 36 -3.82 0.32 -16.14
CA GLU A 36 -4.78 0.82 -17.12
C GLU A 36 -6.18 0.58 -16.57
N SER A 37 -6.84 1.64 -16.11
CA SER A 37 -8.25 1.56 -15.69
C SER A 37 -9.11 1.24 -16.91
N THR A 38 -9.82 0.12 -16.85
CA THR A 38 -10.81 -0.28 -17.86
C THR A 38 -11.91 0.76 -18.05
N GLU A 39 -12.24 1.51 -16.99
CA GLU A 39 -13.26 2.57 -17.01
C GLU A 39 -12.75 3.90 -17.60
N MET A 40 -11.48 4.26 -17.34
CA MET A 40 -10.98 5.59 -17.74
C MET A 40 -10.32 5.64 -19.12
N ARG A 41 -10.12 4.50 -19.82
CA ARG A 41 -9.60 4.28 -21.20
C ARG A 41 -8.38 5.09 -21.70
N LEU A 42 -7.90 6.11 -20.97
CA LEU A 42 -6.89 7.08 -21.41
C LEU A 42 -6.01 7.61 -20.26
N ALA A 43 -6.30 7.27 -19.00
CA ALA A 43 -5.49 7.70 -17.86
C ALA A 43 -4.63 6.55 -17.33
N ARG A 44 -3.32 6.61 -17.58
CA ARG A 44 -2.35 5.78 -16.88
C ARG A 44 -2.19 6.29 -15.46
N VAL A 45 -2.56 5.48 -14.49
CA VAL A 45 -2.39 5.80 -13.08
C VAL A 45 -1.36 4.87 -12.46
N PHE A 46 -0.59 5.42 -11.52
CA PHE A 46 0.31 4.61 -10.73
C PHE A 46 -0.47 3.89 -9.64
N HIS A 47 -0.20 2.60 -9.50
CA HIS A 47 -0.78 1.74 -8.47
C HIS A 47 0.32 1.12 -7.62
N TRP A 48 0.00 0.79 -6.37
CA TRP A 48 0.95 0.25 -5.39
C TRP A 48 0.51 -1.14 -4.96
N GLY A 49 1.48 -2.04 -4.82
CA GLY A 49 1.26 -3.38 -4.29
C GLY A 49 2.51 -3.94 -3.62
N ILE A 50 2.37 -5.16 -3.13
CA ILE A 50 3.42 -5.95 -2.50
C ILE A 50 3.55 -7.22 -3.30
N VAL A 51 4.77 -7.58 -3.67
CA VAL A 51 5.02 -8.90 -4.25
C VAL A 51 5.05 -9.93 -3.14
N ILE A 52 4.30 -11.01 -3.31
CA ILE A 52 4.25 -12.16 -2.43
C ILE A 52 4.42 -13.39 -3.33
N ASP A 53 5.59 -14.02 -3.25
CA ASP A 53 6.03 -15.05 -4.18
C ASP A 53 5.94 -14.58 -5.66
N SER A 54 5.04 -15.19 -6.43
CA SER A 54 4.75 -14.85 -7.84
C SER A 54 3.47 -14.06 -8.02
N PHE A 55 2.95 -13.47 -6.94
CA PHE A 55 1.71 -12.73 -6.91
C PHE A 55 1.91 -11.28 -6.48
N LEU A 56 1.01 -10.42 -6.91
CA LEU A 56 0.88 -9.04 -6.48
C LEU A 56 -0.32 -8.94 -5.55
N PHE A 57 -0.06 -8.69 -4.27
CA PHE A 57 -1.07 -8.20 -3.35
C PHE A 57 -1.25 -6.70 -3.53
N HIS A 58 -2.47 -6.26 -3.77
CA HIS A 58 -2.77 -4.85 -4.01
C HIS A 58 -4.23 -4.54 -3.67
N PHE A 59 -4.55 -3.26 -3.50
CA PHE A 59 -5.88 -2.83 -3.08
C PHE A 59 -6.50 -1.92 -4.13
N ILE A 60 -7.57 -2.39 -4.77
CA ILE A 60 -8.25 -1.68 -5.86
C ILE A 60 -9.52 -1.01 -5.36
N SER A 61 -9.85 0.15 -5.91
CA SER A 61 -11.14 0.82 -5.70
C SER A 61 -12.20 0.12 -6.55
N ILE A 62 -13.32 -0.26 -5.93
CA ILE A 62 -14.51 -0.73 -6.64
C ILE A 62 -15.37 0.47 -7.03
N ASN A 63 -15.49 1.44 -6.11
CA ASN A 63 -16.16 2.72 -6.32
C ASN A 63 -15.58 3.79 -5.37
N GLU A 64 -16.20 4.96 -5.31
CA GLU A 64 -15.73 6.10 -4.50
C GLU A 64 -15.68 5.85 -2.98
N THR A 65 -16.39 4.82 -2.50
CA THR A 65 -16.60 4.53 -1.07
C THR A 65 -16.12 3.13 -0.65
N ALA A 66 -15.74 2.28 -1.60
CA ALA A 66 -15.38 0.89 -1.35
C ALA A 66 -14.22 0.42 -2.25
N GLY A 67 -13.43 -0.49 -1.71
CA GLY A 67 -12.38 -1.18 -2.44
C GLY A 67 -12.17 -2.59 -1.92
N VAL A 68 -11.34 -3.35 -2.63
CA VAL A 68 -11.08 -4.76 -2.33
C VAL A 68 -9.59 -5.05 -2.44
N ALA A 69 -9.09 -5.88 -1.53
CA ALA A 69 -7.74 -6.42 -1.64
C ALA A 69 -7.75 -7.61 -2.60
N GLN A 70 -6.80 -7.64 -3.52
CA GLN A 70 -6.67 -8.68 -4.54
C GLN A 70 -5.27 -9.28 -4.50
N LEU A 71 -5.19 -10.51 -5.01
CA LEU A 71 -3.94 -11.22 -5.22
C LEU A 71 -3.92 -11.71 -6.67
N ASP A 72 -3.15 -11.03 -7.51
CA ASP A 72 -3.08 -11.33 -8.94
C ASP A 72 -1.71 -11.90 -9.32
N PRO A 73 -1.61 -12.83 -10.28
CA PRO A 73 -0.32 -13.26 -10.80
C PRO A 73 0.52 -12.08 -11.28
N LEU A 74 1.76 -11.95 -10.80
CA LEU A 74 2.64 -10.82 -11.13
C LEU A 74 2.90 -10.70 -12.63
N ARG A 75 2.89 -11.84 -13.35
CA ARG A 75 3.01 -11.91 -14.82
C ARG A 75 1.92 -11.15 -15.59
N ASN A 76 0.82 -10.75 -14.94
CA ASN A 76 -0.24 -9.96 -15.57
C ASN A 76 0.15 -8.48 -15.72
N TYR A 77 1.28 -8.06 -15.13
CA TYR A 77 1.75 -6.68 -15.13
C TYR A 77 3.02 -6.54 -15.98
N ARG A 78 3.02 -5.59 -16.92
CA ARG A 78 4.16 -5.37 -17.82
C ARG A 78 5.21 -4.42 -17.26
N ASP A 79 4.78 -3.39 -16.54
CA ASP A 79 5.66 -2.34 -16.05
C ASP A 79 5.65 -2.32 -14.52
N VAL A 80 6.45 -3.22 -13.93
CA VAL A 80 6.60 -3.35 -12.48
C VAL A 80 7.91 -2.68 -12.06
N TYR A 81 7.81 -1.66 -11.21
CA TYR A 81 8.96 -0.99 -10.62
C TYR A 81 9.10 -1.43 -9.16
N SER A 82 10.06 -2.33 -8.90
CA SER A 82 10.44 -2.65 -7.53
C SER A 82 11.14 -1.45 -6.87
N LEU A 83 10.59 -1.04 -5.72
CA LEU A 83 11.13 0.04 -4.88
C LEU A 83 11.71 -0.50 -3.57
N GLY A 84 11.42 -1.76 -3.25
CA GLY A 84 11.66 -2.36 -1.95
C GLY A 84 10.95 -1.62 -0.80
N PRO A 85 10.98 -2.22 0.41
CA PRO A 85 10.58 -1.51 1.61
C PRO A 85 11.48 -0.29 1.85
N ASN A 86 10.90 0.88 2.08
CA ASN A 86 11.60 2.05 2.58
C ASN A 86 12.43 1.71 3.84
N PRO A 87 13.78 1.81 3.78
CA PRO A 87 14.67 1.38 4.87
C PRO A 87 14.60 2.28 6.11
N ARG A 88 14.00 3.48 5.99
CA ARG A 88 13.82 4.41 7.13
C ARG A 88 12.56 4.09 7.94
N ARG A 89 11.71 3.18 7.47
CA ARG A 89 10.48 2.78 8.15
C ARG A 89 10.72 1.47 8.88
N LYS A 90 10.44 1.46 10.18
CA LYS A 90 10.51 0.24 10.99
C LYS A 90 9.41 -0.74 10.55
N LYS A 91 9.80 -1.91 10.05
CA LYS A 91 8.89 -3.06 9.88
C LYS A 91 8.44 -3.55 11.25
N LEU A 92 7.14 -3.70 11.43
CA LEU A 92 6.56 -4.17 12.69
C LEU A 92 6.19 -5.65 12.64
N LEU A 93 5.86 -6.14 11.45
CA LEU A 93 5.45 -7.52 11.21
C LEU A 93 6.62 -8.35 10.69
N ALA A 94 6.68 -9.60 11.13
CA ALA A 94 7.47 -10.66 10.55
C ALA A 94 6.87 -11.11 9.21
N HIS A 95 7.61 -11.90 8.45
CA HIS A 95 7.20 -12.35 7.12
C HIS A 95 5.89 -13.16 7.19
N GLU A 96 5.81 -14.09 8.15
CA GLU A 96 4.68 -14.99 8.34
C GLU A 96 3.41 -14.22 8.74
N GLU A 97 3.59 -13.15 9.53
CA GLU A 97 2.52 -12.22 9.91
C GLU A 97 1.99 -11.44 8.71
N ILE A 98 2.86 -11.06 7.76
CA ILE A 98 2.47 -10.39 6.52
C ILE A 98 1.67 -11.34 5.63
N ILE A 99 2.09 -12.60 5.48
CA ILE A 99 1.35 -13.63 4.73
C ILE A 99 -0.03 -13.83 5.35
N ALA A 100 -0.10 -14.08 6.66
CA ALA A 100 -1.35 -14.34 7.37
C ALA A 100 -2.32 -13.16 7.22
N LEU A 101 -1.85 -11.93 7.42
CA LEU A 101 -2.67 -10.74 7.21
C LEU A 101 -3.14 -10.60 5.76
N THR A 102 -2.25 -10.82 4.79
CA THR A 102 -2.58 -10.70 3.36
C THR A 102 -3.67 -11.69 2.97
N ASN A 103 -3.52 -12.97 3.33
CA ASN A 103 -4.50 -14.02 3.02
C ASN A 103 -5.90 -13.66 3.52
N ARG A 104 -5.99 -13.02 4.69
CA ARG A 104 -7.28 -12.60 5.25
C ARG A 104 -7.85 -11.34 4.63
N LEU A 105 -7.02 -10.49 4.02
CA LEU A 105 -7.47 -9.29 3.33
C LEU A 105 -7.98 -9.58 1.92
N VAL A 106 -7.43 -10.61 1.25
CA VAL A 106 -7.81 -10.95 -0.13
C VAL A 106 -9.31 -11.22 -0.22
N GLY A 107 -9.98 -10.53 -1.13
CA GLY A 107 -11.42 -10.63 -1.36
C GLY A 107 -12.28 -9.83 -0.39
N VAL A 108 -11.73 -9.22 0.66
CA VAL A 108 -12.50 -8.40 1.60
C VAL A 108 -12.79 -7.03 1.01
N ILE A 109 -14.08 -6.69 0.96
CA ILE A 109 -14.53 -5.34 0.60
C ILE A 109 -14.45 -4.45 1.85
N LEU A 110 -13.66 -3.38 1.78
CA LEU A 110 -13.45 -2.45 2.87
C LEU A 110 -13.86 -1.02 2.47
N PRO A 111 -14.24 -0.18 3.45
CA PRO A 111 -14.44 1.24 3.20
C PRO A 111 -13.18 1.87 2.61
N TYR A 112 -13.37 2.61 1.53
CA TYR A 112 -12.30 3.23 0.78
C TYR A 112 -12.73 4.62 0.35
N ASP A 113 -12.03 5.64 0.82
CA ASP A 113 -12.23 7.01 0.35
C ASP A 113 -11.19 7.29 -0.75
N ARG A 114 -11.60 7.54 -2.00
CA ARG A 114 -10.64 7.72 -3.11
C ARG A 114 -9.62 8.85 -2.91
N LEU A 115 -9.93 9.86 -2.10
CA LEU A 115 -9.03 11.00 -1.85
C LEU A 115 -8.08 10.74 -0.68
N PHE A 116 -8.54 10.05 0.36
CA PHE A 116 -7.79 9.86 1.60
C PHE A 116 -7.31 8.43 1.84
N CYS A 117 -7.85 7.46 1.12
CA CYS A 117 -7.42 6.07 1.08
C CYS A 117 -6.87 5.80 -0.31
N ASN A 118 -5.67 5.23 -0.38
CA ASN A 118 -5.10 4.78 -1.65
C ASN A 118 -4.41 3.44 -1.43
N CYS A 119 -4.11 2.75 -2.53
CA CYS A 119 -3.40 1.48 -2.53
C CYS A 119 -2.10 1.51 -1.72
N ARG A 120 -1.37 2.64 -1.70
CA ARG A 120 -0.14 2.79 -0.91
C ARG A 120 -0.38 2.67 0.60
N HIS A 121 -1.51 3.14 1.13
CA HIS A 121 -1.82 2.98 2.55
C HIS A 121 -1.96 1.52 2.95
N TYR A 122 -2.59 0.70 2.10
CA TYR A 122 -2.70 -0.74 2.34
C TYR A 122 -1.34 -1.42 2.24
N THR A 123 -0.53 -1.06 1.24
CA THR A 123 0.85 -1.54 1.13
C THR A 123 1.67 -1.19 2.37
N ASP A 124 1.62 0.06 2.81
CA ASP A 124 2.32 0.52 4.01
C ASP A 124 1.83 -0.22 5.27
N TYR A 125 0.52 -0.40 5.39
CA TYR A 125 -0.09 -1.06 6.54
C TYR A 125 0.32 -2.53 6.64
N VAL A 126 0.33 -3.24 5.52
CA VAL A 126 0.73 -4.65 5.48
C VAL A 126 2.23 -4.81 5.74
N ILE A 127 3.11 -4.00 5.14
CA ILE A 127 4.57 -4.13 5.35
C ILE A 127 5.00 -3.65 6.75
N TYR A 128 4.44 -2.55 7.22
CA TYR A 128 4.96 -1.83 8.40
C TYR A 128 4.01 -1.83 9.59
N GLY A 129 2.84 -2.45 9.49
CA GLY A 129 1.82 -2.43 10.54
C GLY A 129 1.18 -1.06 10.77
N ARG A 130 1.42 -0.06 9.91
CA ARG A 130 0.81 1.28 9.99
C ARG A 130 0.95 2.05 8.69
N THR A 131 0.11 3.08 8.53
CA THR A 131 0.22 4.05 7.44
C THR A 131 1.14 5.21 7.82
N PHE A 132 1.70 5.90 6.82
CA PHE A 132 2.65 7.01 7.01
C PHE A 132 2.21 8.28 6.29
N GLY A 133 0.91 8.50 6.11
CA GLY A 133 0.38 9.69 5.45
C GLY A 133 0.93 10.98 6.08
N VAL A 134 1.34 11.95 5.25
CA VAL A 134 1.84 13.25 5.70
C VAL A 134 0.97 14.37 5.18
N THR A 135 0.83 15.45 5.95
CA THR A 135 0.16 16.68 5.52
C THR A 135 1.13 17.85 5.64
N PRO A 136 1.34 18.66 4.60
CA PRO A 136 0.89 18.49 3.22
C PRO A 136 1.82 17.54 2.44
N ASN A 137 1.26 16.60 1.66
CA ASN A 137 2.03 15.89 0.63
C ASN A 137 1.63 16.39 -0.76
N PHE A 138 2.50 17.17 -1.39
CA PHE A 138 2.21 17.79 -2.68
C PHE A 138 2.19 16.80 -3.85
N ASP A 139 2.78 15.61 -3.69
CA ASP A 139 2.83 14.59 -4.76
C ASP A 139 1.55 13.74 -4.85
N GLY A 140 0.57 13.98 -3.99
CA GLY A 140 -0.71 13.30 -3.98
C GLY A 140 -0.68 11.82 -3.56
N SER A 141 0.51 11.25 -3.33
CA SER A 141 0.71 9.79 -3.28
C SER A 141 0.61 9.18 -1.90
N ASN A 142 0.54 10.00 -0.84
CA ASN A 142 0.55 9.53 0.56
C ASN A 142 -0.09 10.58 1.48
N TRP A 143 -1.36 10.90 1.22
CA TRP A 143 -2.16 11.78 2.08
C TRP A 143 -2.40 11.13 3.45
N ARG A 144 -2.77 11.92 4.45
CA ARG A 144 -3.22 11.34 5.72
C ARG A 144 -4.52 10.55 5.49
N ILE A 145 -4.61 9.34 6.07
CA ILE A 145 -5.84 8.55 6.03
C ILE A 145 -7.03 9.29 6.66
N GLY A 146 -8.19 9.19 6.00
CA GLY A 146 -9.45 9.71 6.52
C GLY A 146 -9.97 8.87 7.69
N LYS A 147 -10.87 9.42 8.51
CA LYS A 147 -11.38 8.72 9.72
C LYS A 147 -12.13 7.42 9.41
N SER A 148 -12.71 7.28 8.23
CA SER A 148 -13.40 6.07 7.76
C SER A 148 -12.45 4.96 7.27
N CYS A 149 -11.16 5.25 7.09
CA CYS A 149 -10.20 4.25 6.65
C CYS A 149 -10.07 3.14 7.71
N PRO A 150 -10.12 1.84 7.37
CA PRO A 150 -10.01 0.77 8.37
C PRO A 150 -8.58 0.61 8.96
N LEU A 151 -7.62 1.43 8.52
CA LEU A 151 -6.19 1.27 8.83
C LEU A 151 -5.69 2.21 9.94
N HIS A 152 -6.57 2.68 10.84
CA HIS A 152 -6.19 3.61 11.93
C HIS A 152 -5.45 2.92 13.07
N ARG A 153 -5.83 1.68 13.41
CA ARG A 153 -5.13 0.93 14.46
C ARG A 153 -3.79 0.44 13.96
N LYS A 154 -2.71 0.84 14.63
CA LYS A 154 -1.37 0.29 14.43
C LYS A 154 -1.38 -1.21 14.80
N LEU A 155 -0.80 -2.03 13.94
CA LEU A 155 -0.52 -3.43 14.22
C LEU A 155 0.72 -3.56 15.11
N GLU A 156 0.71 -4.59 15.93
CA GLU A 156 1.80 -4.91 16.85
C GLU A 156 2.35 -6.29 16.52
N ARG A 157 3.63 -6.48 16.82
CA ARG A 157 4.29 -7.77 16.66
C ARG A 157 3.67 -8.78 17.62
N GLY A 158 3.43 -10.00 17.15
CA GLY A 158 2.77 -11.06 17.92
C GLY A 158 1.25 -10.96 17.94
N MET A 159 0.65 -10.06 17.15
CA MET A 159 -0.79 -10.13 16.90
C MET A 159 -1.10 -11.43 16.17
N ASN A 160 -2.06 -12.19 16.68
CA ASN A 160 -2.53 -13.39 16.00
C ASN A 160 -3.46 -12.98 14.85
N PHE A 161 -2.92 -12.93 13.64
CA PHE A 161 -3.71 -12.66 12.45
C PHE A 161 -4.58 -13.84 12.05
N GLU A 162 -4.42 -15.02 12.62
CA GLU A 162 -5.25 -16.19 12.30
C GLU A 162 -6.50 -16.31 13.19
N ASP A 163 -6.60 -15.49 14.24
CA ASP A 163 -7.75 -15.46 15.15
C ASP A 163 -9.01 -15.01 14.42
N ASP A 164 -10.05 -15.83 14.39
CA ASP A 164 -11.34 -15.51 13.73
C ASP A 164 -11.93 -14.16 14.16
N ASP A 165 -11.64 -13.72 15.39
CA ASP A 165 -12.09 -12.44 15.93
C ASP A 165 -11.19 -11.24 15.56
N PHE A 166 -10.13 -11.43 14.77
CA PHE A 166 -9.32 -10.32 14.28
C PHE A 166 -10.14 -9.38 13.38
N TYR A 167 -9.94 -8.08 13.57
CA TYR A 167 -10.60 -7.01 12.80
C TYR A 167 -9.64 -5.86 12.53
N LEU A 168 -9.93 -5.10 11.48
CA LEU A 168 -9.35 -3.77 11.27
C LEU A 168 -10.17 -2.71 12.02
N LEU A 169 -9.55 -1.60 12.40
CA LEU A 169 -10.21 -0.56 13.20
C LEU A 169 -9.99 0.81 12.55
N ASP A 170 -11.10 1.51 12.31
CA ASP A 170 -11.07 2.86 11.75
C ASP A 170 -10.92 3.95 12.82
N GLY A 171 -10.86 5.20 12.36
CA GLY A 171 -10.73 6.39 13.21
C GLY A 171 -12.01 6.74 13.99
N HIS A 172 -13.13 6.11 13.66
CA HIS A 172 -14.39 6.15 14.41
C HIS A 172 -14.52 5.01 15.42
N LYS A 173 -13.51 4.13 15.52
CA LYS A 173 -13.49 2.92 16.35
C LYS A 173 -14.49 1.85 15.88
N LEU A 174 -14.92 1.87 14.62
CA LEU A 174 -15.70 0.79 14.04
C LEU A 174 -14.77 -0.36 13.66
N LYS A 175 -15.21 -1.58 13.97
CA LYS A 175 -14.51 -2.81 13.65
C LYS A 175 -14.93 -3.28 12.25
N HIS A 176 -13.95 -3.52 11.40
CA HIS A 176 -14.12 -4.06 10.06
C HIS A 176 -13.61 -5.50 10.07
N LYS A 177 -14.53 -6.46 10.03
CA LYS A 177 -14.17 -7.88 9.94
C LYS A 177 -13.47 -8.15 8.61
N ILE A 178 -12.51 -9.07 8.64
CA ILE A 178 -11.82 -9.59 7.47
C ILE A 178 -12.11 -11.09 7.34
N ASN A 179 -11.74 -11.72 6.22
CA ASN A 179 -12.05 -13.13 5.98
C ASN A 179 -11.47 -14.02 7.07
N PRO A 180 -12.08 -15.18 7.38
CA PRO A 180 -11.42 -16.18 8.22
C PRO A 180 -10.16 -16.69 7.53
N THR A 181 -9.29 -17.35 8.31
CA THR A 181 -8.13 -18.05 7.74
C THR A 181 -8.64 -19.17 6.81
N PRO A 182 -8.10 -19.31 5.58
CA PRO A 182 -8.44 -20.44 4.73
C PRO A 182 -8.06 -21.76 5.42
N ASP A 183 -8.93 -22.77 5.37
CA ASP A 183 -8.65 -24.13 5.84
C ASP A 183 -7.48 -24.79 5.09
#